data_AF-A0A136NBC6-F1
#
_entry.id   AF-A0A136NBC6-F1
#
_cell.length_a   1.000
_cell.length_b   1.000
_cell.length_c   1.000
_cell.angle_alpha   90.00
_cell.angle_beta   90.00
_cell.angle_gamma   90.00
#
_symmetry.space_group_name_H-M   'P 1'
#
loop_
_entity.id
_entity.type
_entity.pdbx_description
1 polymer ?
#
loop_
_entity_poly.entity_id
_entity_poly.type
_entity_poly.pdbx_seq_one_letter_code
_entity_poly.pdbx_strand_id
1 'polypeptide(L)'
;MPTSADLDIPASIDANNDYTLKVKGNINNSDSVYFQIVGTNGTILLKRLAGNTSSATFTSAELKTLGTGMGSMCICPWNVGSKSFGGKKIYSVNELALTSLIEIK
;
A
#
# COMPACT_ATOMS: atom_id res chain seq x y z
N MET A 1 -7.25 1.82 16.23
CA MET A 1 -6.07 1.89 15.33
C MET A 1 -6.25 0.84 14.24
N PRO A 2 -5.86 1.10 12.99
CA PRO A 2 -5.89 0.10 11.93
C PRO A 2 -5.10 -1.14 12.31
N THR A 3 -5.55 -2.31 11.86
CA THR A 3 -4.84 -3.58 12.02
C THR A 3 -4.83 -4.34 10.70
N SER A 4 -3.83 -5.21 10.53
CA SER A 4 -3.67 -6.03 9.32
C SER A 4 -2.98 -7.34 9.63
N ALA A 5 -3.23 -8.35 8.79
CA ALA A 5 -2.35 -9.51 8.66
C ALA A 5 -1.02 -9.14 7.96
N ASP A 6 -0.07 -10.08 7.97
CA ASP A 6 1.23 -9.92 7.30
C ASP A 6 1.09 -9.72 5.78
N LEU A 7 2.11 -9.09 5.20
CA LEU A 7 2.27 -9.02 3.75
C LEU A 7 2.36 -10.41 3.13
N ASP A 8 1.69 -10.59 1.99
CA ASP A 8 1.85 -11.76 1.13
C ASP A 8 2.62 -11.33 -0.13
N ILE A 9 3.94 -11.30 -0.02
CA ILE A 9 4.84 -10.74 -1.05
C ILE A 9 5.90 -11.80 -1.42
N PRO A 10 6.13 -12.05 -2.73
CA PRO A 10 7.20 -12.93 -3.21
C PRO A 10 8.57 -12.26 -3.14
N ALA A 11 9.64 -12.98 -3.46
CA ALA A 11 10.98 -12.39 -3.58
C ALA A 11 11.13 -11.47 -4.81
N SER A 12 10.37 -11.71 -5.87
CA SER A 12 10.38 -10.90 -7.09
C SER A 12 9.02 -10.87 -7.78
N ILE A 13 8.77 -9.83 -8.57
CA ILE A 13 7.64 -9.73 -9.50
C ILE A 13 8.14 -9.53 -10.94
N ASP A 14 7.33 -9.95 -11.92
CA ASP A 14 7.59 -9.75 -13.35
C ASP A 14 6.66 -8.65 -13.87
N ALA A 15 7.24 -7.53 -14.32
CA ALA A 15 6.50 -6.37 -14.81
C ALA A 15 5.76 -6.64 -16.13
N ASN A 16 6.02 -7.77 -16.79
CA ASN A 16 5.27 -8.19 -17.98
C ASN A 16 3.90 -8.78 -17.66
N ASN A 17 3.65 -9.14 -16.40
CA ASN A 17 2.40 -9.70 -15.93
C ASN A 17 1.73 -8.77 -14.91
N ASP A 18 0.41 -8.83 -14.82
CA ASP A 18 -0.32 -8.13 -13.76
C ASP A 18 0.10 -8.72 -12.40
N TYR A 19 0.27 -7.85 -11.40
CA TYR A 19 0.64 -8.25 -10.04
C TYR A 19 -0.40 -7.78 -9.03
N THR A 20 -0.82 -8.67 -8.14
CA THR A 20 -1.74 -8.34 -7.05
C THR A 20 -0.99 -8.24 -5.73
N LEU A 21 -0.79 -7.01 -5.26
CA LEU A 21 -0.23 -6.73 -3.94
C LEU A 21 -1.31 -6.96 -2.88
N LYS A 22 -1.03 -7.80 -1.88
CA LYS A 22 -2.03 -8.18 -0.87
C LYS A 22 -1.42 -8.55 0.48
N VAL A 23 -2.28 -8.66 1.48
CA VAL A 23 -1.97 -9.26 2.79
C VAL A 23 -2.49 -10.70 2.86
N LYS A 24 -1.95 -11.52 3.77
CA LYS A 24 -2.35 -12.93 3.97
C LYS A 24 -3.75 -13.12 4.56
N GLY A 25 -4.39 -12.03 5.00
CA GLY A 25 -5.67 -12.07 5.72
C GLY A 25 -6.45 -10.76 5.58
N ASN A 26 -6.99 -10.27 6.70
CA ASN A 26 -7.90 -9.12 6.70
C ASN A 26 -7.23 -7.85 7.21
N ILE A 27 -7.71 -6.71 6.69
CA ILE A 27 -7.47 -5.37 7.21
C ILE A 27 -8.72 -4.93 7.97
N ASN A 28 -8.55 -4.36 9.16
CA ASN A 28 -9.65 -3.90 10.01
C ASN A 28 -9.40 -2.50 10.56
N ASN A 29 -10.48 -1.85 11.01
CA ASN A 29 -10.45 -0.55 11.70
C ASN A 29 -9.75 0.56 10.89
N SER A 30 -9.89 0.54 9.57
CA SER A 30 -9.34 1.55 8.68
C SER A 30 -10.46 2.18 7.83
N ASP A 31 -10.30 3.45 7.48
CA ASP A 31 -11.22 4.16 6.57
C ASP A 31 -10.78 3.94 5.11
N SER A 32 -9.48 3.76 4.89
CA SER A 32 -8.88 3.59 3.58
C SER A 32 -7.55 2.85 3.67
N VAL A 33 -7.15 2.24 2.55
CA VAL A 33 -5.88 1.53 2.42
C VAL A 33 -5.12 2.04 1.21
N TYR A 34 -3.85 2.38 1.39
CA TYR A 34 -2.92 2.61 0.29
C TYR A 34 -2.18 1.32 -0.06
N PHE A 35 -2.16 0.99 -1.35
CA PHE A 35 -1.29 -0.03 -1.93
C PHE A 35 -0.27 0.70 -2.80
N GLN A 36 1.01 0.50 -2.53
CA GLN A 36 2.08 1.24 -3.18
C GLN A 36 3.17 0.29 -3.67
N ILE A 37 3.68 0.54 -4.88
CA ILE A 37 4.91 -0.05 -5.42
C ILE A 37 5.82 1.09 -5.88
N VAL A 38 7.04 1.13 -5.36
CA VAL A 38 8.08 2.10 -5.72
C VAL A 38 9.13 1.40 -6.57
N GLY A 39 9.34 1.93 -7.77
CA GLY A 39 10.28 1.44 -8.75
C GLY A 39 11.71 1.93 -8.53
N THR A 40 12.65 1.33 -9.25
CA THR A 40 14.08 1.69 -9.18
C THR A 40 14.37 3.09 -9.69
N ASN A 41 13.51 3.60 -10.58
CA ASN A 41 13.62 4.94 -11.17
C ASN A 41 12.92 6.03 -10.34
N GLY A 42 12.42 5.71 -9.13
CA GLY A 42 11.67 6.64 -8.27
C GLY A 42 10.19 6.79 -8.64
N THR A 43 9.69 6.08 -9.65
CA THR A 43 8.26 6.06 -9.99
C THR A 43 7.48 5.36 -8.88
N ILE A 44 6.32 5.91 -8.54
CA ILE A 44 5.44 5.38 -7.49
C ILE A 44 4.09 5.07 -8.13
N LEU A 45 3.71 3.79 -8.10
CA LEU A 45 2.34 3.37 -8.37
C LEU A 45 1.59 3.30 -7.04
N LEU A 46 0.45 3.99 -6.95
CA LEU A 46 -0.34 4.05 -5.73
C LEU A 46 -1.83 3.86 -6.05
N LYS A 47 -2.48 2.96 -5.31
CA LYS A 47 -3.94 2.77 -5.34
C LYS A 47 -4.50 2.98 -3.95
N ARG A 48 -5.47 3.90 -3.83
CA ARG A 48 -6.25 4.11 -2.61
C ARG A 48 -7.60 3.39 -2.73
N LEU A 49 -7.85 2.46 -1.83
CA LEU A 49 -9.06 1.64 -1.82
C LEU A 49 -9.78 1.72 -0.47
N ALA A 50 -10.98 1.13 -0.39
CA ALA A 50 -11.81 1.13 0.80
C ALA A 50 -11.09 0.45 1.98
N GLY A 51 -11.39 0.86 3.22
CA GLY A 51 -10.64 0.49 4.42
C GLY A 51 -10.60 -1.00 4.81
N ASN A 52 -11.43 -1.85 4.22
CA ASN A 52 -11.39 -3.30 4.40
C ASN A 52 -10.78 -4.04 3.20
N THR A 53 -10.28 -3.32 2.20
CA THR A 53 -9.69 -3.90 1.00
C THR A 53 -8.32 -4.50 1.35
N SER A 54 -8.14 -5.79 1.12
CA SER A 54 -6.90 -6.52 1.45
C SER A 54 -5.95 -6.74 0.27
N SER A 55 -6.34 -6.32 -0.94
CA SER A 55 -5.52 -6.49 -2.15
C SER A 55 -5.78 -5.41 -3.20
N ALA A 56 -4.77 -5.15 -4.03
CA ALA A 56 -4.88 -4.31 -5.21
C ALA A 56 -4.05 -4.89 -6.37
N THR A 57 -4.68 -5.01 -7.54
CA THR A 57 -4.00 -5.43 -8.77
C THR A 57 -3.40 -4.22 -9.49
N PHE A 58 -2.13 -4.31 -9.83
CA PHE A 58 -1.40 -3.41 -10.72
C PHE A 58 -1.21 -4.09 -12.06
N THR A 59 -1.59 -3.41 -13.13
CA THR A 59 -1.48 -3.95 -14.48
C THR A 59 -0.03 -3.99 -14.93
N SER A 60 0.31 -4.92 -15.82
CA SER A 60 1.62 -4.98 -16.48
C SER A 60 2.03 -3.65 -17.12
N ALA A 61 1.08 -2.91 -17.70
CA ALA A 61 1.33 -1.59 -18.26
C ALA A 61 1.79 -0.57 -17.20
N GLU A 62 1.16 -0.58 -16.02
CA GLU A 62 1.60 0.25 -14.89
C GLU A 62 2.98 -0.22 -14.38
N LEU A 63 3.17 -1.53 -14.19
CA LEU A 63 4.42 -2.08 -13.63
C LEU A 63 5.65 -1.80 -14.49
N LYS A 64 5.49 -1.79 -15.82
CA LYS A 64 6.58 -1.45 -16.75
C LYS A 64 7.13 -0.04 -16.57
N THR A 65 6.41 0.87 -15.93
CA THR A 65 6.90 2.24 -15.67
C THR A 65 7.89 2.29 -14.51
N LEU A 66 8.03 1.23 -13.70
CA LEU A 66 8.84 1.22 -12.48
C LEU A 66 10.35 1.02 -12.73
N GLY A 67 10.73 0.57 -13.92
CA GLY A 67 12.08 0.07 -14.19
C GLY A 67 12.36 -1.29 -13.55
N THR A 68 13.50 -1.88 -13.88
CA THR A 68 13.94 -3.19 -13.35
C THR A 68 14.94 -3.03 -12.21
N GLY A 69 14.96 -3.98 -11.28
CA GLY A 69 15.87 -4.04 -10.12
C GLY A 69 15.15 -3.90 -8.78
N MET A 70 15.87 -3.47 -7.74
CA MET A 70 15.36 -3.43 -6.36
C MET A 70 14.43 -2.24 -6.10
N GLY A 71 13.16 -2.53 -5.83
CA GLY A 71 12.14 -1.57 -5.42
C GLY A 71 11.62 -1.83 -4.00
N SER A 72 10.50 -1.19 -3.66
CA SER A 72 9.78 -1.44 -2.39
C SER A 72 8.27 -1.45 -2.57
N MET A 73 7.57 -2.09 -1.64
CA MET A 73 6.11 -2.13 -1.58
C MET A 73 5.63 -1.67 -0.21
N CYS A 74 4.51 -0.94 -0.16
CA CYS A 74 3.76 -0.69 1.08
C CYS A 74 2.29 -1.08 0.92
N ILE A 75 1.73 -1.68 1.97
CA ILE A 75 0.30 -1.68 2.22
C ILE A 75 0.09 -0.90 3.51
N CYS A 76 -0.60 0.24 3.40
CA CYS A 76 -0.72 1.19 4.51
C CYS A 76 -2.22 1.48 4.78
N PRO A 77 -2.90 0.69 5.65
CA PRO A 77 -4.23 1.03 6.15
C PRO A 77 -4.21 2.18 7.15
N TRP A 78 -5.16 3.10 7.03
CA TRP A 78 -5.24 4.30 7.88
C TRP A 78 -6.68 4.69 8.22
N ASN A 79 -6.84 5.43 9.31
CA ASN A 79 -8.11 6.08 9.68
C ASN A 79 -7.87 7.49 10.22
N VAL A 80 -8.92 8.32 10.21
CA VAL A 80 -8.84 9.71 10.66
C VAL A 80 -9.82 9.95 11.80
N GLY A 81 -9.27 10.31 12.96
CA GLY A 81 -10.03 10.91 14.05
C GLY A 81 -10.00 12.44 13.94
N SER A 82 -11.02 13.11 14.49
CA SER A 82 -10.95 14.57 14.67
C SER A 82 -11.48 15.00 16.03
N LYS A 83 -10.90 16.07 16.57
CA LYS A 83 -11.27 16.67 17.85
C LYS A 83 -11.22 18.19 17.74
N SER A 84 -12.18 18.87 18.36
CA SER A 84 -12.10 20.32 18.54
C SER A 84 -11.32 20.67 19.80
N PHE A 85 -10.33 21.56 19.69
CA PHE A 85 -9.54 22.05 20.82
C PHE A 85 -9.18 23.52 20.61
N GLY A 86 -9.50 24.37 21.58
CA GLY A 86 -9.21 25.81 21.51
C GLY A 86 -9.82 26.50 20.27
N GLY A 87 -11.04 26.11 19.88
CA GLY A 87 -11.72 26.64 18.68
C GLY A 87 -11.18 26.14 17.35
N LYS A 88 -10.18 25.26 17.34
CA LYS A 88 -9.62 24.64 16.13
C LYS A 88 -10.06 23.17 16.02
N LYS A 89 -10.33 22.72 14.81
CA LYS A 89 -10.53 21.28 14.53
C LYS A 89 -9.18 20.65 14.20
N ILE A 90 -8.76 19.69 15.01
CA ILE A 90 -7.52 18.92 14.85
C ILE A 90 -7.91 17.56 14.25
N TYR A 91 -7.18 17.14 13.22
CA TYR A 91 -7.31 15.82 12.62
C TYR A 91 -6.08 14.99 12.98
N SER A 92 -6.30 13.76 13.43
CA SER A 92 -5.27 12.80 13.77
C SER A 92 -5.40 11.60 12.85
N VAL A 93 -4.31 11.23 12.17
CA VAL A 93 -4.25 10.03 11.34
C VAL A 93 -3.60 8.92 12.16
N ASN A 94 -4.26 7.76 12.22
CA ASN A 94 -3.58 6.52 12.65
C ASN A 94 -3.29 5.70 11.40
N GLU A 95 -2.04 5.30 11.23
CA GLU A 95 -1.59 4.52 10.08
C GLU A 95 -0.77 3.33 10.57
N LEU A 96 -0.98 2.18 9.94
CA LEU A 96 -0.10 1.02 10.03
C LEU A 96 0.59 0.87 8.67
N ALA A 97 1.91 0.94 8.62
CA ALA A 97 2.67 0.77 7.39
C ALA A 97 3.33 -0.62 7.35
N LEU A 98 2.90 -1.46 6.41
CA LEU A 98 3.54 -2.74 6.15
C LEU A 98 4.44 -2.58 4.92
N THR A 99 5.75 -2.71 5.09
CA THR A 99 6.73 -2.48 4.01
C THR A 99 7.62 -3.69 3.74
N SER A 100 7.98 -3.90 2.49
CA SER A 100 9.01 -4.88 2.09
C SER A 100 9.81 -4.39 0.88
N LEU A 101 11.05 -4.88 0.76
CA LEU A 101 11.81 -4.80 -0.49
C LEU A 101 11.30 -5.86 -1.48
N ILE A 102 11.46 -5.59 -2.78
CA ILE A 102 11.07 -6.48 -3.87
C ILE A 102 12.02 -6.32 -5.05
N GLU A 103 12.33 -7.41 -5.75
CA GLU A 103 12.99 -7.35 -7.05
C GLU A 103 11.94 -7.26 -8.17
N ILE A 104 12.06 -6.25 -9.05
CA ILE A 104 11.20 -6.05 -10.22
C ILE A 104 11.97 -6.52 -11.46
N LYS A 105 11.40 -7.49 -12.17
CA LYS A 105 11.98 -8.09 -13.39
C LYS A 105 11.24 -7.63 -14.63
#